data_AF-A0A2N0B959-F1
#
_entry.id   AF-A0A2N0B959-F1
#
_cell.length_a   1.000
_cell.length_b   1.000
_cell.length_c   1.000
_cell.angle_alpha   90.00
_cell.angle_beta   90.00
_cell.angle_gamma   90.00
#
_symmetry.space_group_name_H-M   'P 1'
#
loop_
_entity.id
_entity.type
_entity.pdbx_description
1 polymer ?
#
loop_
_entity_poly.entity_id
_entity_poly.type
_entity_poly.pdbx_seq_one_letter_code
_entity_poly.pdbx_strand_id
1 'polypeptide(L)'
;MKRRIGEWIVFVVSVSSFLLSLDGGPALRDLAFNADVLYAATLYQDLIVDGNPLRGWSLTPSPYFFPDLFLYFCLRPWITDGITSVYVSFLSQVLLLAFSLFYFLGSEEDSDEGRTFVKSAAILVYSFFLILPSFFYGTFHVFGFVSHGGALSFSLISAGLWIRTNSRKPASDSERGTPFVSVSVGAKTETVSYFIKAVLFSLLQILLLVSDPLYFFFFSLPCVALSVRDFFSSKNRRRYAPSLFLGAVTLAGLFCYRVLIRSDFVFIPTGYYAGETSWNFWKPIEDTIRYQNRPDSGPLLLLTFVYLSLFPILFYPKKSADGATVRTVRKTTSSRRFEFLILAVALSSLGILGTGTISGLFRGEGIAIRYLLPLLFFWVPLQILAWSKHRSFFENKLYLLYIPILLLITTSFLRGEIRFSLYEDPLTSCLDEKTKEYGLRKGMSDFWTSRRIRIFSKTGLRADNFLPDLHPEYWQNSWNWYTESSGGEYDFAVLPGLNRNDLIVSFGDPKTKITCDKNDILIWDKTSAEKFSRFRERKTREIDLWHKLTGRKRTTP
;
A
#
# COMPACT_ATOMS: atom_id res chain seq x y z
N MET A 1 -6.14 17.97 -30.31
CA MET A 1 -7.38 17.43 -29.68
C MET A 1 -7.54 15.92 -29.89
N LYS A 2 -7.61 15.41 -31.13
CA LYS A 2 -7.80 13.97 -31.45
C LYS A 2 -6.81 13.03 -30.73
N ARG A 3 -5.50 13.35 -30.73
CA ARG A 3 -4.47 12.56 -30.03
C ARG A 3 -4.75 12.40 -28.53
N ARG A 4 -5.18 13.46 -27.85
CA ARG A 4 -5.46 13.43 -26.40
C ARG A 4 -6.67 12.54 -26.08
N ILE A 5 -7.68 12.51 -26.94
CA ILE A 5 -8.85 11.64 -26.78
C ILE A 5 -8.40 10.17 -26.81
N GLY A 6 -7.54 9.79 -27.77
CA GLY A 6 -6.98 8.44 -27.85
C GLY A 6 -6.22 8.03 -26.59
N GLU A 7 -5.41 8.93 -26.03
CA GLU A 7 -4.62 8.67 -24.80
C GLU A 7 -5.54 8.38 -23.61
N TRP A 8 -6.63 9.15 -23.44
CA TRP A 8 -7.61 8.92 -22.39
C TRP A 8 -8.44 7.65 -22.60
N ILE A 9 -8.82 7.33 -23.84
CA ILE A 9 -9.51 6.06 -24.15
C ILE A 9 -8.62 4.89 -23.73
N VAL A 10 -7.34 4.90 -24.12
CA VAL A 10 -6.40 3.84 -23.73
C VAL A 10 -6.25 3.75 -22.21
N PHE A 11 -6.20 4.88 -21.51
CA PHE A 11 -6.15 4.89 -20.05
C PHE A 11 -7.38 4.24 -19.44
N VAL A 12 -8.59 4.64 -19.85
CA VAL A 12 -9.84 4.06 -19.35
C VAL A 12 -9.90 2.56 -19.65
N VAL A 13 -9.54 2.15 -20.86
CA VAL A 13 -9.49 0.72 -21.23
C VAL A 13 -8.48 -0.03 -20.35
N SER A 14 -7.30 0.53 -20.09
CA SER A 14 -6.27 -0.11 -19.25
C SER A 14 -6.72 -0.23 -17.79
N VAL A 15 -7.40 0.80 -17.25
CA VAL A 15 -8.00 0.74 -15.91
C VAL A 15 -9.07 -0.34 -15.84
N SER A 16 -9.97 -0.40 -16.82
CA SER A 16 -10.99 -1.44 -16.89
C SER A 16 -10.38 -2.83 -17.01
N SER A 17 -9.36 -3.01 -17.87
CA SER A 17 -8.64 -4.28 -18.01
C SER A 17 -7.96 -4.71 -16.72
N PHE A 18 -7.36 -3.80 -15.97
CA PHE A 18 -6.79 -4.07 -14.65
C PHE A 18 -7.84 -4.53 -13.64
N LEU A 19 -8.99 -3.84 -13.57
CA LEU A 19 -10.06 -4.23 -12.66
C LEU A 19 -10.63 -5.60 -13.02
N LEU A 20 -10.90 -5.84 -14.31
CA LEU A 20 -11.42 -7.11 -14.80
C LEU A 20 -10.40 -8.26 -14.67
N SER A 21 -9.10 -7.96 -14.50
CA SER A 21 -8.09 -9.00 -14.27
C SER A 21 -7.96 -9.43 -12.82
N LEU A 22 -8.53 -8.70 -11.86
CA LEU A 22 -8.46 -9.06 -10.43
C LEU A 22 -9.01 -10.47 -10.14
N ASP A 23 -9.99 -10.95 -10.92
CA ASP A 23 -10.52 -12.33 -10.83
C ASP A 23 -10.04 -13.25 -11.98
N GLY A 24 -9.24 -12.72 -12.92
CA GLY A 24 -8.85 -13.44 -14.13
C GLY A 24 -8.07 -14.72 -13.87
N GLY A 25 -6.97 -14.57 -13.11
CA GLY A 25 -6.04 -15.64 -12.78
C GLY A 25 -5.94 -15.92 -11.28
N PRO A 26 -5.61 -17.17 -10.89
CA PRO A 26 -5.61 -17.59 -9.48
C PRO A 26 -4.62 -16.77 -8.63
N ALA A 27 -3.41 -16.51 -9.12
CA ALA A 27 -2.41 -15.75 -8.37
C ALA A 27 -2.84 -14.31 -8.08
N LEU A 28 -3.40 -13.62 -9.09
CA LEU A 28 -3.85 -12.24 -8.92
C LEU A 28 -5.09 -12.16 -8.03
N ARG A 29 -6.00 -13.13 -8.17
CA ARG A 29 -7.19 -13.26 -7.33
C ARG A 29 -6.85 -13.50 -5.87
N ASP A 30 -5.90 -14.40 -5.61
CA ASP A 30 -5.43 -14.69 -4.25
C ASP A 30 -4.70 -13.47 -3.65
N LEU A 31 -4.13 -12.59 -4.47
CA LEU A 31 -3.57 -11.32 -4.01
C LEU A 31 -4.63 -10.24 -3.78
N ALA A 32 -5.67 -10.18 -4.62
CA ALA A 32 -6.68 -9.13 -4.60
C ALA A 32 -7.78 -9.36 -3.54
N PHE A 33 -8.10 -10.61 -3.23
CA PHE A 33 -9.23 -10.97 -2.35
C PHE A 33 -8.79 -11.73 -1.08
N ASN A 34 -7.52 -11.62 -0.68
CA ASN A 34 -7.04 -12.20 0.59
C ASN A 34 -7.41 -11.37 1.82
N ALA A 35 -7.19 -11.97 2.98
CA ALA A 35 -7.40 -11.39 4.29
C ALA A 35 -6.69 -10.05 4.53
N ASP A 36 -5.45 -9.88 4.05
CA ASP A 36 -4.70 -8.61 4.24
C ASP A 36 -5.41 -7.45 3.53
N VAL A 37 -5.88 -7.64 2.29
CA VAL A 37 -6.64 -6.62 1.53
C VAL A 37 -8.01 -6.36 2.17
N LEU A 38 -8.63 -7.41 2.70
CA LEU A 38 -9.93 -7.33 3.38
C LEU A 38 -9.86 -6.70 4.78
N TYR A 39 -8.69 -6.29 5.25
CA TYR A 39 -8.53 -5.62 6.54
C TYR A 39 -9.41 -4.37 6.67
N ALA A 40 -9.42 -3.48 5.67
CA ALA A 40 -10.24 -2.26 5.72
C ALA A 40 -11.74 -2.59 5.82
N ALA A 41 -12.19 -3.58 5.06
CA ALA A 41 -13.56 -4.06 5.08
C ALA A 41 -13.93 -4.67 6.43
N THR A 42 -13.02 -5.46 7.01
CA THR A 42 -13.20 -6.11 8.31
C THR A 42 -13.25 -5.10 9.44
N LEU A 43 -12.35 -4.12 9.44
CA LEU A 43 -12.34 -3.05 10.43
C LEU A 43 -13.61 -2.20 10.34
N TYR A 44 -14.05 -1.82 9.13
CA TYR A 44 -15.31 -1.10 8.95
C TYR A 44 -16.51 -1.92 9.43
N GLN A 45 -16.56 -3.20 9.06
CA GLN A 45 -17.63 -4.11 9.46
C GLN A 45 -17.74 -4.17 10.99
N ASP A 46 -16.62 -4.32 11.69
CA ASP A 46 -16.62 -4.40 13.15
C ASP A 46 -17.01 -3.08 13.83
N LEU A 47 -16.39 -1.97 13.41
CA LEU A 47 -16.55 -0.69 14.10
C LEU A 47 -17.88 0.00 13.78
N ILE A 48 -18.30 -0.04 12.52
CA ILE A 48 -19.43 0.76 12.03
C ILE A 48 -20.71 -0.07 11.95
N VAL A 49 -20.61 -1.32 11.50
CA VAL A 49 -21.81 -2.15 11.30
C VAL A 49 -22.12 -2.98 12.55
N ASP A 50 -21.10 -3.59 13.16
CA ASP A 50 -21.29 -4.41 14.36
C ASP A 50 -21.26 -3.55 15.65
N GLY A 51 -20.77 -2.30 15.57
CA GLY A 51 -20.80 -1.33 16.68
C GLY A 51 -19.73 -1.53 17.74
N ASN A 52 -18.71 -2.34 17.46
CA ASN A 52 -17.62 -2.60 18.39
C ASN A 52 -16.68 -1.39 18.51
N PRO A 53 -16.10 -1.14 19.70
CA PRO A 53 -15.10 -0.11 19.87
C PRO A 53 -13.78 -0.45 19.15
N LEU A 54 -13.05 0.57 18.71
CA LEU A 54 -11.67 0.42 18.25
C LEU A 54 -10.73 -0.04 19.39
N ARG A 55 -11.13 0.24 20.64
CA ARG A 55 -10.43 -0.26 21.82
C ARG A 55 -10.63 -1.76 21.92
N GLY A 56 -9.54 -2.52 21.88
CA GLY A 56 -9.58 -3.99 21.79
C GLY A 56 -9.17 -4.53 20.43
N TRP A 57 -8.89 -3.65 19.47
CA TRP A 57 -8.27 -4.06 18.21
C TRP A 57 -6.76 -4.27 18.35
N SER A 58 -6.31 -5.29 17.64
CA SER A 58 -4.92 -5.48 17.25
C SER A 58 -4.75 -5.12 15.76
N LEU A 59 -4.09 -4.00 15.53
CA LEU A 59 -3.81 -3.43 14.22
C LEU A 59 -2.46 -3.92 13.70
N THR A 60 -2.20 -3.70 12.42
CA THR A 60 -0.88 -3.92 11.82
C THR A 60 0.14 -2.85 12.24
N PRO A 61 1.45 -3.16 12.18
CA PRO A 61 2.53 -2.18 12.34
C PRO A 61 2.39 -0.94 11.46
N SER A 62 1.88 -1.08 10.25
CA SER A 62 1.37 0.04 9.46
C SER A 62 -0.15 0.03 9.57
N PRO A 63 -0.82 0.85 10.40
CA PRO A 63 -2.27 0.79 10.56
C PRO A 63 -3.06 1.21 9.33
N TYR A 64 -2.43 1.94 8.39
CA TYR A 64 -3.03 2.43 7.14
C TYR A 64 -4.16 3.46 7.33
N PHE A 65 -4.17 4.19 8.45
CA PHE A 65 -5.21 5.19 8.77
C PHE A 65 -5.46 6.19 7.63
N PHE A 66 -4.39 6.64 6.97
CA PHE A 66 -4.45 7.60 5.88
C PHE A 66 -3.42 7.26 4.77
N PRO A 67 -3.81 7.30 3.49
CA PRO A 67 -5.15 7.60 2.99
C PRO A 67 -6.10 6.39 2.94
N ASP A 68 -5.58 5.16 3.05
CA ASP A 68 -6.30 3.96 2.67
C ASP A 68 -7.58 3.75 3.50
N LEU A 69 -7.49 3.61 4.82
CA LEU A 69 -8.68 3.43 5.67
C LEU A 69 -9.61 4.63 5.60
N PHE A 70 -9.08 5.85 5.56
CA PHE A 70 -9.90 7.05 5.40
C PHE A 70 -10.75 6.99 4.11
N LEU A 71 -10.13 6.69 2.98
CA LEU A 71 -10.83 6.55 1.70
C LEU A 71 -11.85 5.41 1.74
N TYR A 72 -11.49 4.25 2.31
CA TYR A 72 -12.42 3.13 2.46
C TYR A 72 -13.65 3.54 3.26
N PHE A 73 -13.46 4.16 4.43
CA PHE A 73 -14.54 4.56 5.33
C PHE A 73 -15.43 5.65 4.73
N CYS A 74 -14.89 6.53 3.88
CA CYS A 74 -15.70 7.48 3.14
C CYS A 74 -16.54 6.82 2.04
N LEU A 75 -16.00 5.81 1.34
CA LEU A 75 -16.67 5.17 0.20
C LEU A 75 -17.67 4.09 0.61
N ARG A 76 -17.37 3.35 1.67
CA ARG A 76 -18.11 2.16 2.11
C ARG A 76 -19.59 2.41 2.44
N PRO A 77 -20.04 3.55 3.00
CA PRO A 77 -21.46 3.83 3.21
C PRO A 77 -22.30 3.80 1.92
N TRP A 78 -21.69 4.00 0.75
CA TRP A 78 -22.37 4.04 -0.55
C TRP A 78 -22.31 2.71 -1.32
N ILE A 79 -21.66 1.70 -0.74
CA ILE A 79 -21.42 0.40 -1.37
C ILE A 79 -21.83 -0.68 -0.39
N THR A 80 -22.95 -1.36 -0.64
CA THR A 80 -23.48 -2.38 0.27
C THR A 80 -22.74 -3.71 0.17
N ASP A 81 -22.34 -4.09 -1.04
CA ASP A 81 -21.69 -5.36 -1.35
C ASP A 81 -20.19 -5.36 -1.01
N GLY A 82 -19.75 -6.40 -0.30
CA GLY A 82 -18.37 -6.53 0.16
C GLY A 82 -17.38 -6.67 -1.00
N ILE A 83 -17.73 -7.44 -2.03
CA ILE A 83 -16.88 -7.68 -3.20
C ILE A 83 -16.70 -6.39 -4.00
N THR A 84 -17.80 -5.69 -4.29
CA THR A 84 -17.80 -4.40 -4.98
C THR A 84 -16.93 -3.37 -4.24
N SER A 85 -16.94 -3.39 -2.90
CA SER A 85 -16.09 -2.49 -2.10
C SER A 85 -14.58 -2.71 -2.36
N VAL A 86 -14.15 -3.96 -2.63
CA VAL A 86 -12.76 -4.28 -2.97
C VAL A 86 -12.40 -3.68 -4.33
N TYR A 87 -13.23 -3.88 -5.36
CA TYR A 87 -13.00 -3.30 -6.69
C TYR A 87 -12.93 -1.77 -6.65
N VAL A 88 -13.83 -1.11 -5.92
CA VAL A 88 -13.82 0.35 -5.78
C VAL A 88 -12.57 0.82 -5.02
N SER A 89 -12.08 0.05 -4.06
CA SER A 89 -10.84 0.37 -3.34
C SER A 89 -9.62 0.34 -4.27
N PHE A 90 -9.51 -0.69 -5.12
CA PHE A 90 -8.47 -0.76 -6.14
C PHE A 90 -8.58 0.35 -7.18
N LEU A 91 -9.79 0.66 -7.66
CA LEU A 91 -10.02 1.79 -8.57
C LEU A 91 -9.55 3.11 -7.92
N SER A 92 -9.90 3.33 -6.66
CA SER A 92 -9.50 4.53 -5.92
C SER A 92 -7.98 4.64 -5.79
N GLN A 93 -7.29 3.53 -5.49
CA GLN A 93 -5.84 3.48 -5.42
C GLN A 93 -5.17 3.73 -6.78
N VAL A 94 -5.68 3.14 -7.86
CA VAL A 94 -5.20 3.38 -9.24
C VAL A 94 -5.32 4.85 -9.64
N LEU A 95 -6.45 5.48 -9.32
CA LEU A 95 -6.68 6.89 -9.62
C LEU A 95 -5.83 7.81 -8.75
N LEU A 96 -5.67 7.48 -7.46
CA LEU A 96 -4.80 8.23 -6.54
C LEU A 96 -3.34 8.19 -7.00
N LEU A 97 -2.83 7.03 -7.41
CA LEU A 97 -1.47 6.90 -7.90
C LEU A 97 -1.27 7.63 -9.23
N ALA A 98 -2.25 7.59 -10.14
CA ALA A 98 -2.23 8.37 -11.39
C ALA A 98 -2.16 9.88 -11.10
N PHE A 99 -3.03 10.38 -10.20
CA PHE A 99 -3.01 11.77 -9.77
C PHE A 99 -1.65 12.14 -9.17
N SER A 100 -1.12 11.30 -8.28
CA SER A 100 0.17 11.51 -7.61
C SER A 100 1.32 11.61 -8.61
N LEU A 101 1.34 10.72 -9.60
CA LEU A 101 2.31 10.72 -10.70
C LEU A 101 2.23 12.02 -11.52
N PHE A 102 1.03 12.41 -11.98
CA PHE A 102 0.85 13.63 -12.76
C PHE A 102 1.20 14.89 -11.96
N TYR A 103 0.83 14.92 -10.69
CA TYR A 103 1.13 16.02 -9.79
C TYR A 103 2.64 16.19 -9.59
N PHE A 104 3.34 15.09 -9.28
CA PHE A 104 4.78 15.06 -9.09
C PHE A 104 5.53 15.46 -10.36
N LEU A 105 5.18 14.86 -11.50
CA LEU A 105 5.82 15.16 -12.78
C LEU A 105 5.56 16.61 -13.21
N GLY A 106 4.43 17.22 -12.86
CA GLY A 106 4.15 18.62 -13.11
C GLY A 106 4.77 19.61 -12.11
N SER A 107 5.69 19.20 -11.24
CA SER A 107 6.21 20.05 -10.16
C SER A 107 7.29 21.08 -10.57
N GLU A 108 8.01 20.86 -11.67
CA GLU A 108 9.06 21.78 -12.19
C GLU A 108 8.86 22.14 -13.67
N GLU A 109 7.71 21.82 -14.26
CA GLU A 109 7.48 22.03 -15.70
C GLU A 109 6.77 23.37 -15.96
N ASP A 110 7.56 24.35 -16.35
CA ASP A 110 7.12 25.73 -16.61
C ASP A 110 6.56 25.92 -18.03
N SER A 111 6.98 25.08 -19.00
CA SER A 111 6.53 25.19 -20.39
C SER A 111 5.23 24.42 -20.63
N ASP A 112 4.28 25.03 -21.34
CA ASP A 112 3.01 24.37 -21.70
C ASP A 112 3.21 23.16 -22.60
N GLU A 113 4.19 23.24 -23.50
CA GLU A 113 4.52 22.13 -24.38
C GLU A 113 5.18 20.96 -23.64
N GLY A 114 6.15 21.23 -22.77
CA GLY A 114 6.79 20.21 -21.94
C GLY A 114 5.78 19.55 -21.00
N ARG A 115 4.87 20.34 -20.41
CA ARG A 115 3.77 19.83 -19.58
C ARG A 115 2.83 18.94 -20.38
N THR A 116 2.54 19.30 -21.63
CA THR A 116 1.72 18.47 -22.52
C THR A 116 2.41 17.14 -22.82
N PHE A 117 3.69 17.16 -23.21
CA PHE A 117 4.45 15.95 -23.48
C PHE A 117 4.52 15.02 -22.25
N VAL A 118 4.87 15.57 -21.08
CA VAL A 118 5.00 14.81 -19.83
C VAL A 118 3.67 14.17 -19.44
N LYS A 119 2.54 14.88 -19.60
CA LYS A 119 1.20 14.31 -19.36
C LYS A 119 0.89 13.17 -20.31
N SER A 120 1.09 13.35 -21.62
CA SER A 120 0.84 12.30 -22.62
C SER A 120 1.73 11.07 -22.39
N ALA A 121 3.02 11.27 -22.10
CA ALA A 121 3.94 10.19 -21.74
C ALA A 121 3.50 9.48 -20.45
N ALA A 122 3.12 10.23 -19.42
CA ALA A 122 2.66 9.67 -18.16
C ALA A 122 1.38 8.83 -18.32
N ILE A 123 0.41 9.30 -19.11
CA ILE A 123 -0.80 8.54 -19.40
C ILE A 123 -0.44 7.21 -20.07
N LEU A 124 0.36 7.22 -21.14
CA LEU A 124 0.67 5.99 -21.89
C LEU A 124 1.55 5.01 -21.10
N VAL A 125 2.58 5.49 -20.39
CA VAL A 125 3.45 4.61 -19.59
C VAL A 125 2.69 4.03 -18.40
N TYR A 126 1.83 4.81 -17.75
CA TYR A 126 1.02 4.32 -16.65
C TYR A 126 -0.07 3.34 -17.12
N SER A 127 -0.69 3.58 -18.28
CA SER A 127 -1.60 2.63 -18.94
C SER A 127 -0.91 1.29 -19.22
N PHE A 128 0.31 1.31 -19.75
CA PHE A 128 1.13 0.10 -19.91
C PHE A 128 1.38 -0.58 -18.56
N PHE A 129 1.76 0.20 -17.53
CA PHE A 129 2.01 -0.32 -16.19
C PHE A 129 0.79 -1.01 -15.56
N LEU A 130 -0.42 -0.50 -15.79
CA LEU A 130 -1.67 -1.09 -15.26
C LEU A 130 -1.95 -2.50 -15.76
N ILE A 131 -1.41 -2.90 -16.91
CA ILE A 131 -1.65 -4.23 -17.51
C ILE A 131 -0.59 -5.24 -17.06
N LEU A 132 0.55 -4.77 -16.56
CA LEU A 132 1.66 -5.64 -16.12
C LEU A 132 1.28 -6.66 -15.05
N PRO A 133 0.39 -6.39 -14.06
CA PRO A 133 0.00 -7.38 -13.06
C PRO A 133 -0.56 -8.67 -13.65
N SER A 134 -1.23 -8.62 -14.81
CA SER A 134 -1.76 -9.80 -15.51
C SER A 134 -0.68 -10.71 -16.10
N PHE A 135 0.58 -10.28 -16.10
CA PHE A 135 1.75 -11.04 -16.56
C PHE A 135 2.81 -11.21 -15.48
N PHE A 136 2.86 -10.26 -14.55
CA PHE A 136 3.87 -10.11 -13.52
C PHE A 136 3.17 -9.69 -12.22
N TYR A 137 2.53 -10.64 -11.55
CA TYR A 137 1.73 -10.38 -10.36
C TYR A 137 2.51 -9.66 -9.25
N GLY A 138 3.85 -9.76 -9.20
CA GLY A 138 4.66 -8.98 -8.25
C GLY A 138 4.48 -7.46 -8.37
N THR A 139 4.12 -6.95 -9.56
CA THR A 139 3.80 -5.52 -9.77
C THR A 139 2.47 -5.12 -9.15
N PHE A 140 1.58 -6.07 -8.85
CA PHE A 140 0.27 -5.83 -8.25
C PHE A 140 0.37 -5.09 -6.92
N HIS A 141 1.41 -5.34 -6.13
CA HIS A 141 1.59 -4.71 -4.81
C HIS A 141 1.64 -3.18 -4.87
N VAL A 142 2.00 -2.58 -6.02
CA VAL A 142 1.95 -1.12 -6.21
C VAL A 142 0.51 -0.58 -6.13
N PHE A 143 -0.47 -1.39 -6.52
CA PHE A 143 -1.89 -1.08 -6.45
C PHE A 143 -2.55 -1.62 -5.18
N GLY A 144 -1.80 -2.28 -4.31
CA GLY A 144 -2.31 -2.89 -3.10
C GLY A 144 -2.92 -1.86 -2.16
N PHE A 145 -4.24 -1.90 -2.02
CA PHE A 145 -4.98 -1.16 -1.00
C PHE A 145 -4.68 -1.79 0.37
N VAL A 146 -4.31 -0.98 1.38
CA VAL A 146 -3.81 -1.53 2.66
C VAL A 146 -2.55 -2.40 2.45
N SER A 147 -1.74 -2.06 1.44
CA SER A 147 -0.47 -2.71 1.15
C SER A 147 0.62 -1.69 0.86
N HIS A 148 0.62 -0.59 1.63
CA HIS A 148 1.55 0.55 1.49
C HIS A 148 1.41 1.38 0.21
N GLY A 149 0.44 1.05 -0.67
CA GLY A 149 0.15 1.81 -1.88
C GLY A 149 -0.20 3.27 -1.60
N GLY A 150 -0.92 3.55 -0.51
CA GLY A 150 -1.22 4.91 -0.08
C GLY A 150 0.03 5.72 0.29
N ALA A 151 0.98 5.11 1.03
CA ALA A 151 2.26 5.72 1.38
C ALA A 151 3.11 6.03 0.14
N LEU A 152 3.13 5.11 -0.84
CA LEU A 152 3.78 5.33 -2.14
C LEU A 152 3.17 6.54 -2.87
N SER A 153 1.85 6.59 -3.03
CA SER A 153 1.15 7.70 -3.69
C SER A 153 1.46 9.04 -3.02
N PHE A 154 1.34 9.10 -1.70
CA PHE A 154 1.61 10.32 -0.95
C PHE A 154 3.07 10.73 -0.92
N SER A 155 4.03 9.80 -1.12
CA SER A 155 5.44 10.16 -1.28
C SER A 155 5.66 11.04 -2.51
N LEU A 156 5.00 10.74 -3.63
CA LEU A 156 5.04 11.54 -4.86
C LEU A 156 4.32 12.87 -4.71
N ILE A 157 3.13 12.90 -4.08
CA ILE A 157 2.41 14.14 -3.79
C ILE A 157 3.28 15.07 -2.93
N SER A 158 3.85 14.53 -1.86
CA SER A 158 4.66 15.28 -0.90
C SER A 158 5.95 15.78 -1.52
N ALA A 159 6.60 14.96 -2.35
CA ALA A 159 7.76 15.38 -3.13
C ALA A 159 7.40 16.47 -4.13
N GLY A 160 6.27 16.37 -4.83
CA GLY A 160 5.79 17.42 -5.73
C GLY A 160 5.53 18.75 -5.01
N LEU A 161 4.93 18.70 -3.82
CA LEU A 161 4.70 19.87 -2.96
C LEU A 161 6.02 20.49 -2.46
N TRP A 162 6.93 19.65 -1.97
CA TRP A 162 8.25 20.06 -1.49
C TRP A 162 9.12 20.67 -2.61
N ILE A 163 9.06 20.10 -3.82
CA ILE A 163 9.79 20.65 -4.97
C ILE A 163 9.20 22.01 -5.37
N ARG A 164 7.87 22.13 -5.53
CA ARG A 164 7.22 23.40 -5.91
C ARG A 164 7.48 24.53 -4.93
N THR A 165 7.52 24.23 -3.64
CA THR A 165 7.78 25.22 -2.59
C THR A 165 9.23 25.71 -2.61
N ASN A 166 10.19 24.83 -2.96
CA ASN A 166 11.61 25.18 -3.03
C ASN A 166 12.08 25.70 -4.39
N SER A 167 11.36 25.42 -5.49
CA SER A 167 11.73 25.84 -6.85
C SER A 167 11.35 27.30 -7.17
N ARG A 168 10.64 28.01 -6.28
CA ARG A 168 10.37 29.44 -6.45
C ARG A 168 11.69 30.21 -6.48
N LYS A 169 12.04 30.74 -7.66
CA LYS A 169 13.20 31.63 -7.83
C LYS A 169 13.09 32.74 -6.78
N PRO A 170 14.14 33.02 -5.99
CA PRO A 170 14.16 34.25 -5.23
C PRO A 170 13.93 35.40 -6.21
N ALA A 171 12.99 36.29 -5.89
CA ALA A 171 12.82 37.55 -6.61
C ALA A 171 14.21 38.16 -6.83
N SER A 172 14.43 38.68 -8.02
CA SER A 172 15.74 39.19 -8.46
C SER A 172 16.38 40.04 -7.37
N ASP A 173 17.69 39.88 -7.20
CA ASP A 173 18.50 40.55 -6.18
C ASP A 173 18.43 42.09 -6.19
N SER A 174 17.69 42.69 -7.11
CA SER A 174 17.38 44.12 -7.16
C SER A 174 16.34 44.60 -6.13
N GLU A 175 15.55 43.72 -5.51
CA GLU A 175 14.62 44.08 -4.42
C GLU A 175 15.19 43.78 -3.02
N ARG A 176 16.51 43.55 -2.92
CA ARG A 176 17.21 43.46 -1.62
C ARG A 176 17.43 44.86 -1.01
N GLY A 177 16.33 45.56 -0.74
CA GLY A 177 16.31 46.78 0.08
C GLY A 177 15.69 46.47 1.44
N THR A 178 16.54 46.29 2.44
CA THR A 178 16.26 46.26 3.91
C THR A 178 15.49 45.05 4.49
N PRO A 179 16.10 44.30 5.44
CA PRO A 179 15.38 43.38 6.31
C PRO A 179 14.83 44.13 7.52
N PHE A 180 13.58 43.79 7.91
CA PHE A 180 12.89 44.23 9.13
C PHE A 180 12.34 45.68 9.11
N VAL A 181 11.01 45.79 9.29
CA VAL A 181 10.22 47.03 9.53
C VAL A 181 9.81 47.83 8.29
N SER A 182 9.11 47.20 7.34
CA SER A 182 7.91 47.85 6.78
C SER A 182 6.85 46.78 6.51
N VAL A 183 6.04 46.55 7.54
CA VAL A 183 4.85 45.71 7.42
C VAL A 183 3.81 46.54 6.65
N SER A 184 3.94 46.56 5.32
CA SER A 184 2.79 46.89 4.48
C SER A 184 1.72 45.81 4.71
N VAL A 185 0.46 46.22 4.74
CA VAL A 185 -0.68 45.35 5.05
C VAL A 185 -0.77 44.13 4.10
N GLY A 186 -0.13 44.18 2.92
CA GLY A 186 0.01 43.05 1.99
C GLY A 186 1.10 42.01 2.34
N ALA A 187 2.15 42.36 3.08
CA ALA A 187 3.21 41.41 3.48
C ALA A 187 2.76 40.47 4.61
N LYS A 188 1.78 40.90 5.43
CA LYS A 188 1.18 40.07 6.48
C LYS A 188 0.40 38.89 5.90
N THR A 189 -0.36 39.09 4.83
CA THR A 189 -1.21 38.07 4.22
C THR A 189 -0.42 36.94 3.57
N GLU A 190 0.69 37.23 2.88
CA GLU A 190 1.55 36.19 2.31
C GLU A 190 2.26 35.35 3.37
N THR A 191 2.72 35.99 4.45
CA THR A 191 3.37 35.31 5.57
C THR A 191 2.41 34.34 6.27
N VAL A 192 1.17 34.76 6.51
CA VAL A 192 0.13 33.91 7.10
C VAL A 192 -0.21 32.73 6.17
N SER A 193 -0.33 32.95 4.87
CA SER A 193 -0.59 31.87 3.90
C SER A 193 0.53 30.83 3.87
N TYR A 194 1.80 31.27 3.91
CA TYR A 194 2.95 30.37 3.96
C TYR A 194 2.97 29.55 5.24
N PHE A 195 2.74 30.21 6.39
CA PHE A 195 2.68 29.55 7.69
C PHE A 195 1.59 28.47 7.73
N ILE A 196 0.37 28.78 7.29
CA ILE A 196 -0.74 27.82 7.22
C ILE A 196 -0.36 26.62 6.34
N LYS A 197 0.22 26.86 5.16
CA LYS A 197 0.66 25.78 4.27
C LYS A 197 1.74 24.90 4.90
N ALA A 198 2.69 25.49 5.62
CA ALA A 198 3.74 24.74 6.31
C ALA A 198 3.16 23.90 7.46
N VAL A 199 2.22 24.45 8.24
CA VAL A 199 1.51 23.71 9.31
C VAL A 199 0.71 22.56 8.71
N LEU A 200 -0.11 22.80 7.68
CA LEU A 200 -0.90 21.75 7.03
C LEU A 200 -0.02 20.66 6.43
N PHE A 201 1.08 21.04 5.78
CA PHE A 201 2.05 20.08 5.26
C PHE A 201 2.64 19.25 6.41
N SER A 202 2.99 19.87 7.54
CA SER A 202 3.56 19.16 8.69
C SER A 202 2.59 18.18 9.35
N LEU A 203 1.33 18.60 9.52
CA LEU A 203 0.28 17.73 10.05
C LEU A 203 0.07 16.54 9.13
N LEU A 204 0.07 16.75 7.81
CA LEU A 204 -0.02 15.68 6.83
C LEU A 204 1.18 14.72 6.92
N GLN A 205 2.41 15.23 7.05
CA GLN A 205 3.61 14.39 7.21
C GLN A 205 3.54 13.51 8.47
N ILE A 206 3.15 14.09 9.61
CA ILE A 206 2.97 13.37 10.86
C ILE A 206 1.90 12.29 10.71
N LEU A 207 0.76 12.64 10.13
CA LEU A 207 -0.34 11.71 9.88
C LEU A 207 0.10 10.53 8.99
N LEU A 208 0.84 10.81 7.90
CA LEU A 208 1.35 9.77 7.01
C LEU A 208 2.36 8.85 7.70
N LEU A 209 3.26 9.38 8.53
CA LEU A 209 4.23 8.58 9.30
C LEU A 209 3.57 7.70 10.35
N VAL A 210 2.52 8.21 11.03
CA VAL A 210 1.76 7.45 12.03
C VAL A 210 0.89 6.39 11.35
N SER A 211 0.37 6.68 10.16
CA SER A 211 -0.43 5.77 9.35
C SER A 211 0.40 4.62 8.78
N ASP A 212 1.57 4.94 8.22
CA ASP A 212 2.46 3.95 7.60
C ASP A 212 3.93 4.38 7.73
N PRO A 213 4.70 3.75 8.64
CA PRO A 213 6.10 4.07 8.85
C PRO A 213 7.00 3.91 7.61
N LEU A 214 6.60 3.13 6.59
CA LEU A 214 7.38 3.03 5.34
C LEU A 214 7.45 4.36 4.59
N TYR A 215 6.51 5.27 4.85
CA TYR A 215 6.55 6.64 4.34
C TYR A 215 7.84 7.39 4.74
N PHE A 216 8.45 7.03 5.88
CA PHE A 216 9.76 7.55 6.28
C PHE A 216 10.81 7.27 5.20
N PHE A 217 10.88 6.02 4.75
CA PHE A 217 11.84 5.57 3.74
C PHE A 217 11.49 6.05 2.33
N PHE A 218 10.20 6.15 2.01
CA PHE A 218 9.74 6.54 0.67
C PHE A 218 9.89 8.04 0.41
N PHE A 219 9.71 8.88 1.44
CA PHE A 219 9.70 10.33 1.29
C PHE A 219 10.65 11.07 2.26
N SER A 220 10.45 10.89 3.58
CA SER A 220 11.08 11.75 4.59
C SER A 220 12.60 11.68 4.51
N LEU A 221 13.16 10.47 4.51
CA LEU A 221 14.60 10.24 4.50
C LEU A 221 15.27 10.74 3.20
N PRO A 222 14.77 10.44 1.98
CA PRO A 222 15.27 11.05 0.75
C PRO A 222 15.24 12.58 0.74
N CYS A 223 14.15 13.20 1.19
CA CYS A 223 14.04 14.66 1.21
C CYS A 223 14.95 15.31 2.26
N VAL A 224 15.13 14.69 3.43
CA VAL A 224 16.12 15.11 4.43
C VAL A 224 17.53 14.97 3.87
N ALA A 225 17.86 13.87 3.19
CA ALA A 225 19.17 13.66 2.57
C ALA A 225 19.50 14.73 1.51
N LEU A 226 18.54 15.03 0.61
CA LEU A 226 18.68 16.13 -0.36
C LEU A 226 18.86 17.48 0.32
N SER A 227 18.07 17.72 1.36
CA SER A 227 18.12 18.95 2.15
C SER A 227 19.47 19.14 2.86
N VAL A 228 20.04 18.07 3.42
CA VAL A 228 21.37 18.08 4.08
C VAL A 228 22.49 18.29 3.06
N ARG A 229 22.40 17.68 1.88
CA ARG A 229 23.36 17.94 0.79
C ARG A 229 23.30 19.40 0.34
N ASP A 230 22.10 19.94 0.16
CA ASP A 230 21.89 21.35 -0.20
C ASP A 230 22.39 22.28 0.92
N PHE A 231 22.31 21.83 2.19
CA PHE A 231 22.88 22.53 3.34
C PHE A 231 24.40 22.71 3.21
N PHE A 232 25.12 21.60 2.98
CA PHE A 232 26.59 21.63 2.90
C PHE A 232 27.13 22.28 1.62
N SER A 233 26.34 22.30 0.53
CA SER A 233 26.77 22.86 -0.76
C SER A 233 26.45 24.35 -0.94
N SER A 234 25.46 24.90 -0.23
CA SER A 234 25.08 26.31 -0.35
C SER A 234 25.89 27.21 0.58
N LYS A 235 26.29 28.40 0.13
CA LYS A 235 26.87 29.45 1.01
C LYS A 235 25.81 30.24 1.80
N ASN A 236 24.52 30.10 1.48
CA ASN A 236 23.45 30.94 2.04
C ASN A 236 22.70 30.24 3.19
N ARG A 237 22.97 30.68 4.42
CA ARG A 237 22.40 30.09 5.64
C ARG A 237 20.88 30.16 5.77
N ARG A 238 20.21 31.07 5.06
CA ARG A 238 18.74 31.20 5.10
C ARG A 238 18.00 30.10 4.33
N ARG A 239 18.67 29.33 3.46
CA ARG A 239 18.05 28.22 2.72
C ARG A 239 17.81 26.96 3.57
N TYR A 240 18.20 26.96 4.84
CA TYR A 240 18.23 25.75 5.68
C TYR A 240 17.04 25.59 6.62
N ALA A 241 16.27 26.65 6.86
CA ALA A 241 15.10 26.59 7.73
C ALA A 241 14.07 25.52 7.28
N PRO A 242 13.78 25.35 5.97
CA PRO A 242 12.89 24.28 5.50
C PRO A 242 13.41 22.87 5.78
N SER A 243 14.74 22.69 5.75
CA SER A 243 15.41 21.41 5.99
C SER A 243 15.35 21.00 7.45
N LEU A 244 15.68 21.92 8.36
CA LEU A 244 15.56 21.70 9.81
C LEU A 244 14.11 21.48 10.21
N PHE A 245 13.19 22.23 9.60
CA PHE A 245 11.76 22.07 9.79
C PHE A 245 11.28 20.69 9.37
N LEU A 246 11.64 20.22 8.16
CA LEU A 246 11.28 18.88 7.70
C LEU A 246 11.83 17.80 8.64
N GLY A 247 13.11 17.91 9.06
CA GLY A 247 13.71 17.00 10.02
C GLY A 247 12.96 16.96 11.36
N ALA A 248 12.62 18.12 11.91
CA ALA A 248 11.86 18.23 13.16
C ALA A 248 10.45 17.60 13.04
N VAL A 249 9.76 17.84 11.93
CA VAL A 249 8.45 17.25 11.64
C VAL A 249 8.54 15.72 11.49
N THR A 250 9.57 15.21 10.80
CA THR A 250 9.81 13.76 10.71
C THR A 250 10.04 13.14 12.08
N LEU A 251 10.86 13.77 12.93
CA LEU A 251 11.10 13.29 14.30
C LEU A 251 9.82 13.33 15.14
N ALA A 252 9.00 14.37 15.02
CA ALA A 252 7.70 14.45 15.67
C ALA A 252 6.77 13.32 15.21
N GLY A 253 6.70 13.04 13.91
CA GLY A 253 5.90 11.93 13.36
C GLY A 253 6.33 10.56 13.89
N LEU A 254 7.65 10.29 13.89
CA LEU A 254 8.21 9.05 14.46
C LEU A 254 7.95 8.94 15.97
N PHE A 255 8.02 10.05 16.70
CA PHE A 255 7.68 10.09 18.11
C PHE A 255 6.18 9.77 18.33
N CYS A 256 5.28 10.40 17.57
CA CYS A 256 3.85 10.10 17.62
C CYS A 256 3.55 8.63 17.32
N TYR A 257 4.19 8.05 16.29
CA TYR A 257 4.05 6.63 15.98
C TYR A 257 4.54 5.74 17.13
N ARG A 258 5.67 6.09 17.76
CA ARG A 258 6.19 5.37 18.93
C ARG A 258 5.25 5.46 20.13
N VAL A 259 4.61 6.61 20.35
CA VAL A 259 3.58 6.78 21.39
C VAL A 259 2.37 5.91 21.08
N LEU A 260 1.93 5.86 19.82
CA LEU A 260 0.81 5.02 19.38
C LEU A 260 1.07 3.53 19.64
N ILE A 261 2.25 3.00 19.27
CA ILE A 261 2.61 1.58 19.51
C ILE A 261 2.56 1.22 21.01
N ARG A 262 2.90 2.19 21.87
CA ARG A 262 2.91 2.01 23.33
C ARG A 262 1.55 2.29 23.98
N SER A 263 0.57 2.71 23.20
CA SER A 263 -0.76 3.00 23.72
C SER A 263 -1.49 1.71 24.09
N ASP A 264 -2.25 1.75 25.18
CA ASP A 264 -3.21 0.69 25.55
C ASP A 264 -4.50 0.78 24.74
N PHE A 265 -4.69 1.86 23.96
CA PHE A 265 -5.90 2.07 23.17
C PHE A 265 -6.03 1.05 22.04
N VAL A 266 -4.94 0.76 21.34
CA VAL A 266 -4.86 -0.24 20.27
C VAL A 266 -3.62 -1.11 20.46
N PHE A 267 -3.66 -2.36 20.02
CA PHE A 267 -2.47 -3.21 19.98
C PHE A 267 -1.79 -3.10 18.62
N ILE A 268 -0.48 -2.83 18.62
CA ILE A 268 0.35 -2.88 17.43
C ILE A 268 1.50 -3.83 17.73
N PRO A 269 1.53 -5.03 17.11
CA PRO A 269 2.45 -6.12 17.45
C PRO A 269 3.87 -5.92 16.89
N THR A 270 4.45 -4.71 16.95
CA THR A 270 5.76 -4.43 16.31
C THR A 270 6.91 -5.28 16.84
N GLY A 271 6.86 -5.71 18.10
CA GLY A 271 7.89 -6.54 18.73
C GLY A 271 7.67 -8.05 18.58
N TYR A 272 6.47 -8.50 18.23
CA TYR A 272 6.12 -9.93 18.15
C TYR A 272 6.70 -10.63 16.92
N TYR A 273 7.02 -9.85 15.90
CA TYR A 273 7.61 -10.35 14.65
C TYR A 273 9.12 -10.15 14.57
N ALA A 274 9.73 -9.53 15.59
CA ALA A 274 11.18 -9.39 15.66
C ALA A 274 11.79 -10.77 15.92
N GLY A 275 12.68 -11.19 15.03
CA GLY A 275 13.46 -12.42 15.16
C GLY A 275 14.81 -12.16 15.79
N GLU A 276 15.72 -13.12 15.60
CA GLU A 276 17.12 -12.94 16.00
C GLU A 276 17.78 -11.88 15.12
N THR A 277 18.44 -10.92 15.77
CA THR A 277 19.18 -9.87 15.09
C THR A 277 20.29 -10.49 14.25
N SER A 278 20.38 -10.13 12.97
CA SER A 278 21.41 -10.63 12.07
C SER A 278 22.20 -9.49 11.44
N TRP A 279 23.48 -9.73 11.20
CA TRP A 279 24.36 -8.85 10.41
C TRP A 279 24.55 -9.35 8.97
N ASN A 280 23.94 -10.49 8.63
CA ASN A 280 24.03 -11.05 7.29
C ASN A 280 23.01 -10.39 6.37
N PHE A 281 23.35 -9.23 5.83
CA PHE A 281 22.51 -8.50 4.87
C PHE A 281 22.38 -9.22 3.52
N TRP A 282 23.26 -10.19 3.21
CA TRP A 282 23.19 -10.96 1.97
C TRP A 282 22.11 -12.02 1.99
N LYS A 283 21.90 -12.67 3.13
CA LYS A 283 20.96 -13.79 3.25
C LYS A 283 19.52 -13.40 2.86
N PRO A 284 18.94 -12.28 3.34
CA PRO A 284 17.61 -11.85 2.89
C PRO A 284 17.55 -11.55 1.40
N ILE A 285 18.61 -11.00 0.80
CA ILE A 285 18.66 -10.74 -0.65
C ILE A 285 18.67 -12.06 -1.41
N GLU A 286 19.52 -13.01 -1.01
CA GLU A 286 19.61 -14.34 -1.60
C GLU A 286 18.26 -15.07 -1.51
N ASP A 287 17.63 -15.06 -0.33
CA ASP A 287 16.33 -15.69 -0.10
C ASP A 287 15.23 -14.99 -0.92
N THR A 288 15.27 -13.66 -1.03
CA THR A 288 14.36 -12.92 -1.92
C THR A 288 14.54 -13.36 -3.37
N ILE A 289 15.77 -13.36 -3.88
CA ILE A 289 16.05 -13.77 -5.27
C ILE A 289 15.62 -15.21 -5.49
N ARG A 290 15.93 -16.12 -4.56
CA ARG A 290 15.55 -17.53 -4.64
C ARG A 290 14.04 -17.73 -4.61
N TYR A 291 13.34 -17.02 -3.73
CA TYR A 291 11.89 -17.10 -3.61
C TYR A 291 11.19 -16.53 -4.85
N GLN A 292 11.69 -15.41 -5.37
CA GLN A 292 11.16 -14.77 -6.59
C GLN A 292 11.56 -15.51 -7.88
N ASN A 293 12.62 -16.32 -7.85
CA ASN A 293 13.05 -17.17 -8.97
C ASN A 293 12.41 -18.57 -8.96
N ARG A 294 11.45 -18.85 -8.07
CA ARG A 294 10.46 -19.93 -8.31
C ARG A 294 9.71 -19.63 -9.63
N PRO A 295 8.91 -20.54 -10.24
CA PRO A 295 8.55 -20.53 -11.68
C PRO A 295 8.01 -19.22 -12.29
N ASP A 296 7.74 -18.21 -11.49
CA ASP A 296 7.33 -16.86 -11.82
C ASP A 296 8.47 -15.82 -11.75
N SER A 297 9.67 -16.11 -12.27
CA SER A 297 10.84 -15.19 -12.28
C SER A 297 10.65 -13.88 -13.09
N GLY A 298 9.45 -13.66 -13.62
CA GLY A 298 9.10 -12.54 -14.49
C GLY A 298 9.31 -11.14 -13.87
N PRO A 299 8.90 -10.87 -12.62
CA PRO A 299 9.03 -9.54 -12.02
C PRO A 299 10.48 -9.08 -11.87
N LEU A 300 11.41 -9.97 -11.49
CA LEU A 300 12.82 -9.62 -11.31
C LEU A 300 13.52 -9.33 -12.65
N LEU A 301 13.24 -10.14 -13.68
CA LEU A 301 13.73 -9.93 -15.04
C LEU A 301 13.18 -8.63 -15.64
N LEU A 302 11.88 -8.35 -15.43
CA LEU A 302 11.25 -7.11 -15.86
C LEU A 302 11.90 -5.90 -15.19
N LEU A 303 12.07 -5.92 -13.86
CA LEU A 303 12.74 -4.83 -13.13
C LEU A 303 14.15 -4.61 -13.65
N THR A 304 14.93 -5.68 -13.81
CA THR A 304 16.30 -5.62 -14.33
C THR A 304 16.33 -4.98 -15.71
N PHE A 305 15.49 -5.47 -16.64
CA PHE A 305 15.39 -4.94 -18.00
C PHE A 305 15.00 -3.46 -18.02
N VAL A 306 14.02 -3.08 -17.21
CA VAL A 306 13.51 -1.70 -17.13
C VAL A 306 14.59 -0.75 -16.59
N TYR A 307 15.28 -1.10 -15.51
CA TYR A 307 16.35 -0.26 -14.98
C TYR A 307 17.56 -0.20 -15.93
N LEU A 308 17.90 -1.31 -16.60
CA LEU A 308 18.94 -1.31 -17.65
C LEU A 308 18.57 -0.40 -18.83
N SER A 309 17.28 -0.33 -19.21
CA SER A 309 16.84 0.55 -20.29
C SER A 309 16.97 2.05 -19.99
N LEU A 310 17.08 2.44 -18.70
CA LEU A 310 17.38 3.83 -18.32
C LEU A 310 18.82 4.22 -18.66
N PHE A 311 19.76 3.27 -18.65
CA PHE A 311 21.18 3.55 -18.83
C PHE A 311 21.49 4.20 -20.19
N PRO A 312 21.09 3.64 -21.35
CA PRO A 312 21.31 4.28 -22.64
C PRO A 312 20.69 5.68 -22.73
N ILE A 313 19.53 5.91 -22.10
CA ILE A 313 18.80 7.19 -22.18
C ILE A 313 19.51 8.29 -21.38
N LEU A 314 20.06 7.95 -20.22
CA LEU A 314 20.80 8.88 -19.37
C LEU A 314 22.18 9.22 -19.94
N PHE A 315 22.82 8.27 -20.63
CA PHE A 315 24.14 8.43 -21.21
C PHE A 315 24.14 8.77 -22.70
N TYR A 316 22.97 8.93 -23.35
CA TYR A 316 22.89 9.26 -24.77
C TYR A 316 23.52 10.65 -25.04
N PRO A 317 24.63 10.73 -25.80
CA PRO A 317 25.29 12.00 -26.07
C PRO A 317 24.41 12.88 -26.97
N LYS A 318 24.05 14.06 -26.49
CA LYS A 318 23.33 15.04 -27.31
C LYS A 318 24.32 15.62 -28.34
N LYS A 319 24.15 15.30 -29.63
CA LYS A 319 24.88 15.99 -30.71
C LYS A 319 24.49 17.48 -30.68
N SER A 320 25.48 18.36 -30.58
CA SER A 320 25.29 19.79 -30.78
C SER A 320 24.87 20.05 -32.23
N ALA A 321 24.08 21.10 -32.45
CA ALA A 321 23.71 21.56 -33.80
C ALA A 321 24.94 21.84 -34.69
N ASP A 322 26.08 22.17 -34.06
CA ASP A 322 27.33 22.51 -34.75
C ASP A 322 28.20 21.28 -35.11
N GLY A 323 27.67 20.05 -35.02
CA GLY A 323 28.41 18.83 -35.37
C GLY A 323 29.55 18.45 -34.42
N ALA A 324 29.96 19.35 -33.51
CA ALA A 324 30.91 19.06 -32.46
C ALA A 324 30.30 18.07 -31.45
N THR A 325 30.98 16.93 -31.29
CA THR A 325 30.70 15.98 -30.20
C THR A 325 31.25 16.59 -28.92
N VAL A 326 30.61 17.65 -28.42
CA VAL A 326 31.02 18.23 -27.16
C VAL A 326 30.66 17.20 -26.08
N ARG A 327 31.67 16.46 -25.63
CA ARG A 327 31.67 15.68 -24.38
C ARG A 327 31.61 16.64 -23.18
N THR A 328 30.88 17.73 -23.29
CA THR A 328 30.37 18.43 -22.13
C THR A 328 29.40 17.45 -21.50
N VAL A 329 29.89 16.76 -20.48
CA VAL A 329 29.18 16.64 -19.22
C VAL A 329 28.81 18.07 -18.81
N ARG A 330 27.87 18.69 -19.54
CA ARG A 330 27.19 19.88 -19.10
C ARG A 330 26.71 19.45 -17.73
N LYS A 331 26.95 20.27 -16.70
CA LYS A 331 26.17 20.22 -15.46
C LYS A 331 24.71 20.33 -15.89
N THR A 332 24.14 19.24 -16.36
CA THR A 332 22.72 19.00 -16.46
C THR A 332 22.37 19.01 -15.00
N THR A 333 21.94 20.18 -14.52
CA THR A 333 21.33 20.34 -13.22
C THR A 333 20.29 19.23 -13.14
N SER A 334 20.64 18.17 -12.42
CA SER A 334 19.77 17.03 -12.25
C SER A 334 18.50 17.60 -11.65
N SER A 335 17.39 17.43 -12.35
CA SER A 335 16.09 17.89 -11.85
C SER A 335 15.90 17.30 -10.45
N ARG A 336 15.41 18.09 -9.49
CA ARG A 336 15.22 17.59 -8.12
C ARG A 336 14.27 16.40 -8.10
N ARG A 337 13.33 16.32 -9.05
CA ARG A 337 12.48 15.15 -9.28
C ARG A 337 13.33 13.89 -9.51
N PHE A 338 14.30 13.96 -10.41
CA PHE A 338 15.16 12.82 -10.74
C PHE A 338 16.01 12.38 -9.54
N GLU A 339 16.62 13.34 -8.84
CA GLU A 339 17.43 13.04 -7.65
C GLU A 339 16.61 12.41 -6.53
N PHE A 340 15.41 12.94 -6.29
CA PHE A 340 14.47 12.39 -5.30
C PHE A 340 14.12 10.95 -5.61
N LEU A 341 13.74 10.63 -6.85
CA LEU A 341 13.33 9.26 -7.22
C LEU A 341 14.47 8.26 -7.02
N ILE A 342 15.70 8.61 -7.44
CA ILE A 342 16.87 7.74 -7.27
C ILE A 342 17.18 7.52 -5.78
N LEU A 343 17.19 8.59 -4.98
CA LEU A 343 17.42 8.49 -3.55
C LEU A 343 16.30 7.73 -2.84
N ALA A 344 15.05 7.89 -3.25
CA ALA A 344 13.93 7.15 -2.68
C ALA A 344 14.03 5.67 -2.98
N VAL A 345 14.38 5.25 -4.20
CA VAL A 345 14.65 3.84 -4.50
C VAL A 345 15.81 3.31 -3.66
N ALA A 346 16.94 4.00 -3.64
CA ALA A 346 18.13 3.55 -2.92
C ALA A 346 17.91 3.48 -1.39
N LEU A 347 17.43 4.56 -0.79
CA LEU A 347 17.27 4.66 0.67
C LEU A 347 16.12 3.80 1.18
N SER A 348 15.05 3.60 0.40
CA SER A 348 14.01 2.64 0.79
C SER A 348 14.51 1.21 0.73
N SER A 349 15.17 0.81 -0.35
CA SER A 349 15.66 -0.56 -0.51
C SER A 349 16.72 -0.90 0.55
N LEU A 350 17.71 -0.02 0.75
CA LEU A 350 18.77 -0.19 1.75
C LEU A 350 18.25 -0.01 3.17
N GLY A 351 17.32 0.93 3.41
CA GLY A 351 16.75 1.17 4.73
C GLY A 351 15.88 0.02 5.21
N ILE A 352 15.05 -0.54 4.33
CA ILE A 352 14.22 -1.72 4.62
C ILE A 352 15.10 -2.94 4.82
N LEU A 353 16.08 -3.17 3.94
CA LEU A 353 17.06 -4.24 4.13
C LEU A 353 17.77 -4.10 5.48
N GLY A 354 18.31 -2.91 5.76
CA GLY A 354 19.05 -2.65 7.00
C GLY A 354 18.20 -2.90 8.24
N THR A 355 17.01 -2.27 8.31
CA THR A 355 16.12 -2.40 9.47
C THR A 355 15.53 -3.79 9.62
N GLY A 356 15.14 -4.45 8.53
CA GLY A 356 14.59 -5.81 8.56
C GLY A 356 15.62 -6.87 8.95
N THR A 357 16.88 -6.74 8.50
CA THR A 357 17.97 -7.65 8.91
C THR A 357 18.33 -7.45 10.38
N ILE A 358 18.48 -6.20 10.83
CA ILE A 358 18.81 -5.89 12.22
C ILE A 358 17.69 -6.33 13.17
N SER A 359 16.42 -6.17 12.78
CA SER A 359 15.27 -6.60 13.60
C SER A 359 14.95 -8.09 13.49
N GLY A 360 15.66 -8.86 12.66
CA GLY A 360 15.36 -10.27 12.43
C GLY A 360 13.99 -10.52 11.80
N LEU A 361 13.43 -9.51 11.12
CA LEU A 361 12.06 -9.55 10.60
C LEU A 361 11.98 -10.38 9.30
N PHE A 362 13.09 -10.48 8.57
CA PHE A 362 13.19 -11.34 7.40
C PHE A 362 13.27 -12.80 7.83
N ARG A 363 12.22 -13.54 7.49
CA ARG A 363 12.14 -14.99 7.64
C ARG A 363 12.71 -15.67 6.39
N GLY A 364 12.58 -17.00 6.28
CA GLY A 364 13.13 -17.80 5.17
C GLY A 364 12.65 -17.44 3.75
N GLU A 365 11.68 -16.53 3.61
CA GLU A 365 11.16 -16.02 2.33
C GLU A 365 11.87 -14.72 1.87
N GLY A 366 12.77 -14.17 2.67
CA GLY A 366 13.49 -12.92 2.38
C GLY A 366 12.64 -11.67 2.61
N ILE A 367 12.81 -10.67 1.73
CA ILE A 367 12.14 -9.38 1.78
C ILE A 367 10.83 -9.49 0.99
N ALA A 368 9.71 -9.25 1.66
CA ALA A 368 8.44 -9.16 0.96
C ALA A 368 8.45 -7.99 -0.04
N ILE A 369 8.18 -8.29 -1.32
CA ILE A 369 8.23 -7.31 -2.42
C ILE A 369 7.35 -6.08 -2.16
N ARG A 370 6.23 -6.24 -1.44
CA ARG A 370 5.33 -5.15 -1.06
C ARG A 370 6.00 -4.04 -0.23
N TYR A 371 7.17 -4.27 0.36
CA TYR A 371 7.92 -3.21 1.04
C TYR A 371 8.81 -2.41 0.07
N LEU A 372 9.16 -2.97 -1.09
CA LEU A 372 10.04 -2.37 -2.09
C LEU A 372 9.27 -1.58 -3.16
N LEU A 373 8.14 -0.95 -2.80
CA LEU A 373 7.27 -0.26 -3.77
C LEU A 373 7.98 0.83 -4.60
N PRO A 374 8.87 1.68 -4.03
CA PRO A 374 9.64 2.62 -4.85
C PRO A 374 10.47 1.91 -5.92
N LEU A 375 11.11 0.78 -5.59
CA LEU A 375 11.85 -0.02 -6.57
C LEU A 375 10.91 -0.53 -7.68
N LEU A 376 9.71 -0.99 -7.32
CA LEU A 376 8.72 -1.51 -8.26
C LEU A 376 8.07 -0.46 -9.16
N PHE A 377 7.96 0.79 -8.71
CA PHE A 377 7.18 1.81 -9.42
C PHE A 377 7.98 3.02 -9.91
N PHE A 378 9.01 3.48 -9.20
CA PHE A 378 9.65 4.78 -9.51
C PHE A 378 10.43 4.80 -10.82
N TRP A 379 10.68 3.63 -11.42
CA TRP A 379 11.13 3.55 -12.80
C TRP A 379 10.15 4.22 -13.79
N VAL A 380 8.84 4.21 -13.52
CA VAL A 380 7.81 4.86 -14.36
C VAL A 380 8.07 6.37 -14.48
N PRO A 381 8.06 7.17 -13.39
CA PRO A 381 8.40 8.58 -13.48
C PRO A 381 9.85 8.83 -13.92
N LEU A 382 10.81 7.96 -13.58
CA LEU A 382 12.19 8.09 -14.08
C LEU A 382 12.27 8.00 -15.60
N GLN A 383 11.58 7.02 -16.22
CA GLN A 383 11.52 6.87 -17.68
C GLN A 383 10.87 8.11 -18.33
N ILE A 384 9.76 8.60 -17.77
CA ILE A 384 9.07 9.78 -18.32
C ILE A 384 9.97 11.02 -18.27
N LEU A 385 10.70 11.22 -17.16
CA LEU A 385 11.67 12.32 -17.01
C LEU A 385 12.89 12.14 -17.92
N ALA A 386 13.31 10.90 -18.18
CA ALA A 386 14.40 10.62 -19.10
C ALA A 386 13.97 10.92 -20.56
N TRP A 387 12.75 10.53 -20.94
CA TRP A 387 12.18 10.82 -22.26
C TRP A 387 11.91 12.31 -22.47
N SER A 388 11.50 13.05 -21.43
CA SER A 388 11.24 14.49 -21.55
C SER A 388 12.52 15.28 -21.86
N LYS A 389 13.68 14.85 -21.36
CA LYS A 389 14.99 15.43 -21.73
C LYS A 389 15.31 15.25 -23.22
N HIS A 390 14.78 14.19 -23.84
CA HIS A 390 14.96 13.85 -25.26
C HIS A 390 13.65 13.99 -26.04
N ARG A 391 12.80 14.96 -25.65
CA ARG A 391 11.44 15.13 -26.19
C ARG A 391 11.38 15.10 -27.72
N SER A 392 12.29 15.77 -28.42
CA SER A 392 12.30 15.81 -29.89
C SER A 392 12.38 14.43 -30.55
N PHE A 393 13.02 13.47 -29.89
CA PHE A 393 13.11 12.09 -30.36
C PHE A 393 11.83 11.29 -30.05
N PHE A 394 11.24 11.50 -28.87
CA PHE A 394 10.13 10.68 -28.37
C PHE A 394 8.74 11.20 -28.75
N GLU A 395 8.57 12.50 -29.03
CA GLU A 395 7.27 13.12 -29.26
C GLU A 395 6.48 12.47 -30.40
N ASN A 396 7.19 12.11 -31.48
CA ASN A 396 6.67 11.39 -32.64
C ASN A 396 6.73 9.86 -32.49
N LYS A 397 7.19 9.32 -31.36
CA LYS A 397 7.29 7.86 -31.16
C LYS A 397 6.42 7.34 -30.02
N LEU A 398 5.90 8.24 -29.17
CA LEU A 398 4.99 7.87 -28.08
C LEU A 398 3.78 7.07 -28.56
N TYR A 399 3.26 7.31 -29.77
CA TYR A 399 2.14 6.55 -30.30
C TYR A 399 2.47 5.06 -30.54
N LEU A 400 3.75 4.69 -30.62
CA LEU A 400 4.14 3.28 -30.74
C LEU A 400 3.80 2.49 -29.47
N LEU A 401 3.61 3.13 -28.31
CA LEU A 401 3.19 2.47 -27.07
C LEU A 401 1.77 1.92 -27.11
N TYR A 402 0.92 2.39 -28.04
CA TYR A 402 -0.43 1.83 -28.20
C TYR A 402 -0.38 0.36 -28.62
N ILE A 403 0.60 -0.02 -29.45
CA ILE A 403 0.75 -1.39 -29.96
C ILE A 403 1.01 -2.40 -28.82
N PRO A 404 2.05 -2.25 -27.98
CA PRO A 404 2.28 -3.18 -26.88
C PRO A 404 1.15 -3.14 -25.84
N ILE A 405 0.52 -1.99 -25.59
CA ILE A 405 -0.63 -1.90 -24.68
C ILE A 405 -1.79 -2.77 -25.20
N LEU A 406 -2.20 -2.58 -26.45
CA LEU A 406 -3.27 -3.36 -27.06
C LEU A 406 -2.91 -4.85 -27.13
N LEU A 407 -1.67 -5.17 -27.52
CA LEU A 407 -1.19 -6.55 -27.57
C LEU A 407 -1.26 -7.24 -26.20
N LEU A 408 -0.86 -6.55 -25.13
CA LEU A 408 -0.95 -7.08 -23.77
C LEU A 408 -2.39 -7.28 -23.34
N ILE A 409 -3.29 -6.32 -23.58
CA ILE A 409 -4.72 -6.46 -23.26
C ILE A 409 -5.33 -7.65 -24.01
N THR A 410 -5.09 -7.74 -25.32
CA THR A 410 -5.57 -8.86 -26.15
C THR A 410 -4.99 -10.18 -25.65
N THR A 411 -3.71 -10.23 -25.28
CA THR A 411 -3.08 -11.45 -24.77
C THR A 411 -3.65 -11.84 -23.41
N SER A 412 -3.87 -10.90 -22.49
CA SER A 412 -4.53 -11.16 -21.20
C SER A 412 -5.94 -11.72 -21.42
N PHE A 413 -6.70 -11.12 -22.36
CA PHE A 413 -8.02 -11.61 -22.71
C PHE A 413 -7.99 -13.03 -23.27
N LEU A 414 -7.09 -13.31 -24.22
CA LEU A 414 -6.94 -14.64 -24.83
C LEU A 414 -6.48 -15.71 -23.82
N ARG A 415 -5.74 -15.32 -22.77
CA ARG A 415 -5.32 -16.23 -21.68
C ARG A 415 -6.42 -16.46 -20.63
N GLY A 416 -7.57 -15.77 -20.72
CA GLY A 416 -8.62 -15.83 -19.70
C GLY A 416 -8.29 -15.04 -18.43
N GLU A 417 -7.25 -14.20 -18.46
CA GLU A 417 -6.82 -13.35 -17.35
C GLU A 417 -7.70 -12.09 -17.20
N ILE A 418 -8.72 -11.91 -18.04
CA ILE A 418 -9.71 -10.84 -17.95
C ILE A 418 -11.08 -11.50 -17.94
N ARG A 419 -11.86 -11.26 -16.88
CA ARG A 419 -13.22 -11.78 -16.72
C ARG A 419 -14.22 -10.65 -16.63
N PHE A 420 -15.37 -10.83 -17.29
CA PHE A 420 -16.46 -9.85 -17.29
C PHE A 420 -17.49 -10.07 -16.16
N SER A 421 -17.21 -11.00 -15.25
CA SER A 421 -17.95 -11.20 -14.01
C SER A 421 -17.18 -10.61 -12.83
N LEU A 422 -17.92 -10.09 -11.85
CA LEU A 422 -17.32 -9.84 -10.53
C LEU A 422 -16.92 -11.18 -9.91
N TYR A 423 -15.88 -11.13 -9.07
CA TYR A 423 -15.48 -12.26 -8.26
C TYR A 423 -16.67 -12.82 -7.46
N GLU A 424 -16.72 -14.13 -7.31
CA GLU A 424 -17.60 -14.83 -6.39
C GLU A 424 -16.75 -15.82 -5.59
N ASP A 425 -16.77 -15.72 -4.26
CA ASP A 425 -16.02 -16.64 -3.39
C ASP A 425 -16.79 -17.96 -3.26
N PRO A 426 -16.32 -19.07 -3.86
CA PRO A 426 -17.13 -20.29 -3.98
C PRO A 426 -17.40 -20.94 -2.62
N LEU A 427 -16.45 -20.83 -1.68
CA LEU A 427 -16.62 -21.29 -0.31
C LEU A 427 -17.75 -20.53 0.38
N THR A 428 -17.72 -19.20 0.34
CA THR A 428 -18.70 -18.36 1.03
C THR A 428 -20.08 -18.50 0.41
N SER A 429 -20.19 -18.57 -0.93
CA SER A 429 -21.47 -18.84 -1.61
C SER A 429 -22.05 -20.21 -1.22
N CYS A 430 -21.21 -21.25 -1.12
CA CYS A 430 -21.66 -22.56 -0.63
C CYS A 430 -22.15 -22.51 0.83
N LEU A 431 -21.43 -21.80 1.71
CA LEU A 431 -21.85 -21.64 3.11
C LEU A 431 -23.16 -20.85 3.23
N ASP A 432 -23.36 -19.80 2.42
CA ASP A 432 -24.61 -19.04 2.37
C ASP A 432 -25.80 -19.92 1.95
N GLU A 433 -25.60 -20.85 1.01
CA GLU A 433 -26.63 -21.83 0.63
C GLU A 433 -26.94 -22.77 1.81
N LYS A 434 -25.89 -23.30 2.44
CA LYS A 434 -25.98 -24.28 3.54
C LYS A 434 -26.52 -23.66 4.83
N THR A 435 -26.47 -22.35 4.98
CA THR A 435 -27.11 -21.62 6.07
C THR A 435 -28.62 -21.89 6.13
N LYS A 436 -29.28 -22.04 4.98
CA LYS A 436 -30.73 -22.34 4.95
C LYS A 436 -31.05 -23.75 5.44
N GLU A 437 -30.14 -24.69 5.22
CA GLU A 437 -30.30 -26.11 5.54
C GLU A 437 -29.91 -26.41 7.01
N TYR A 438 -28.78 -25.86 7.46
CA TYR A 438 -28.19 -26.16 8.77
C TYR A 438 -28.35 -25.04 9.81
N GLY A 439 -28.86 -23.87 9.41
CA GLY A 439 -29.06 -22.74 10.32
C GLY A 439 -27.76 -22.10 10.82
N LEU A 440 -26.69 -22.17 10.01
CA LEU A 440 -25.35 -21.67 10.35
C LEU A 440 -25.35 -20.17 10.67
N ARG A 441 -24.59 -19.75 11.67
CA ARG A 441 -24.50 -18.32 12.06
C ARG A 441 -23.07 -17.88 12.33
N LYS A 442 -22.36 -18.57 13.22
CA LYS A 442 -21.06 -18.14 13.74
C LYS A 442 -20.10 -19.32 13.72
N GLY A 443 -19.05 -19.21 12.93
CA GLY A 443 -18.06 -20.27 12.76
C GLY A 443 -16.66 -19.92 13.25
N MET A 444 -15.80 -20.93 13.18
CA MET A 444 -14.36 -20.82 13.43
C MET A 444 -13.60 -21.15 12.13
N SER A 445 -12.59 -20.37 11.79
CA SER A 445 -11.69 -20.69 10.66
C SER A 445 -10.32 -20.03 10.85
N ASP A 446 -9.41 -20.22 9.91
CA ASP A 446 -8.13 -19.53 9.93
C ASP A 446 -8.24 -18.05 9.50
N PHE A 447 -7.14 -17.32 9.60
CA PHE A 447 -7.04 -15.90 9.21
C PHE A 447 -7.47 -15.66 7.75
N TRP A 448 -7.00 -16.48 6.81
CA TRP A 448 -7.23 -16.29 5.38
C TRP A 448 -8.70 -16.52 4.98
N THR A 449 -9.36 -17.47 5.63
CA THR A 449 -10.70 -17.92 5.29
C THR A 449 -11.77 -17.12 6.02
N SER A 450 -11.56 -16.80 7.30
CA SER A 450 -12.51 -16.04 8.13
C SER A 450 -12.89 -14.69 7.53
N ARG A 451 -11.90 -13.96 7.00
CA ARG A 451 -12.09 -12.63 6.40
C ARG A 451 -12.98 -12.68 5.16
N ARG A 452 -12.77 -13.69 4.31
CA ARG A 452 -13.60 -13.90 3.11
C ARG A 452 -15.04 -14.21 3.49
N ILE A 453 -15.27 -15.15 4.42
CA ILE A 453 -16.61 -15.49 4.91
C ILE A 453 -17.30 -14.24 5.47
N ARG A 454 -16.63 -13.51 6.37
CA ARG A 454 -17.20 -12.34 7.05
C ARG A 454 -17.58 -11.21 6.10
N ILE A 455 -16.82 -10.98 5.03
CA ILE A 455 -17.03 -9.85 4.11
C ILE A 455 -17.86 -10.21 2.89
N PHE A 456 -17.75 -11.44 2.39
CA PHE A 456 -18.43 -11.86 1.16
C PHE A 456 -19.76 -12.58 1.40
N SER A 457 -20.08 -12.96 2.65
CA SER A 457 -21.36 -13.58 2.96
C SER A 457 -22.52 -12.62 2.73
N LYS A 458 -23.52 -13.10 1.99
CA LYS A 458 -24.78 -12.41 1.72
C LYS A 458 -25.84 -12.71 2.79
N THR A 459 -25.64 -13.76 3.58
CA THR A 459 -26.55 -14.16 4.67
C THR A 459 -26.14 -13.62 6.03
N GLY A 460 -25.00 -12.92 6.11
CA GLY A 460 -24.46 -12.37 7.35
C GLY A 460 -23.67 -13.39 8.18
N LEU A 461 -23.23 -14.49 7.56
CA LEU A 461 -22.36 -15.47 8.21
C LEU A 461 -21.08 -14.81 8.70
N ARG A 462 -20.66 -15.23 9.89
CA ARG A 462 -19.40 -14.81 10.49
C ARG A 462 -18.54 -16.03 10.75
N ALA A 463 -17.25 -15.87 10.50
CA ALA A 463 -16.25 -16.77 11.03
C ALA A 463 -15.18 -15.94 11.74
N ASP A 464 -14.78 -16.41 12.92
CA ASP A 464 -13.70 -15.80 13.70
C ASP A 464 -12.40 -16.54 13.43
N ASN A 465 -11.31 -15.79 13.29
CA ASN A 465 -9.99 -16.33 13.00
C ASN A 465 -9.36 -16.96 14.24
N PHE A 466 -8.94 -18.20 14.14
CA PHE A 466 -8.14 -18.89 15.13
C PHE A 466 -6.86 -19.44 14.50
N LEU A 467 -5.84 -19.63 15.33
CA LEU A 467 -4.66 -20.42 15.00
C LEU A 467 -5.03 -21.91 14.92
N PRO A 468 -4.18 -22.76 14.31
CA PRO A 468 -4.47 -24.18 14.13
C PRO A 468 -4.84 -24.91 15.44
N ASP A 469 -4.25 -24.50 16.56
CA ASP A 469 -4.45 -25.04 17.91
C ASP A 469 -5.60 -24.34 18.68
N LEU A 470 -6.46 -23.61 17.96
CA LEU A 470 -7.59 -22.85 18.47
C LEU A 470 -7.21 -21.68 19.39
N HIS A 471 -5.95 -21.20 19.39
CA HIS A 471 -5.63 -19.94 20.05
C HIS A 471 -6.17 -18.74 19.25
N PRO A 472 -6.63 -17.67 19.92
CA PRO A 472 -6.99 -16.43 19.24
C PRO A 472 -5.83 -15.89 18.38
N GLU A 473 -6.11 -15.57 17.13
CA GLU A 473 -5.15 -14.90 16.25
C GLU A 473 -5.06 -13.42 16.64
N TYR A 474 -3.87 -12.89 16.85
CA TYR A 474 -3.69 -11.50 17.26
C TYR A 474 -3.45 -10.58 16.06
N TRP A 475 -3.19 -11.08 14.85
CA TRP A 475 -2.98 -10.23 13.68
C TRP A 475 -4.30 -9.70 13.11
N GLN A 476 -4.40 -8.37 12.95
CA GLN A 476 -5.53 -7.68 12.31
C GLN A 476 -6.88 -8.11 12.86
N ASN A 477 -7.07 -8.03 14.18
CA ASN A 477 -8.16 -8.72 14.86
C ASN A 477 -8.82 -7.91 15.98
N SER A 478 -10.07 -8.23 16.31
CA SER A 478 -10.82 -7.66 17.43
C SER A 478 -11.00 -8.70 18.53
N TRP A 479 -10.60 -8.39 19.76
CA TRP A 479 -10.80 -9.31 20.89
C TRP A 479 -12.27 -9.57 21.20
N ASN A 480 -13.15 -8.63 20.82
CA ASN A 480 -14.60 -8.75 21.02
C ASN A 480 -15.19 -9.98 20.32
N TRP A 481 -14.60 -10.43 19.21
CA TRP A 481 -15.09 -11.59 18.48
C TRP A 481 -15.07 -12.88 19.32
N TYR A 482 -14.10 -12.99 20.23
CA TYR A 482 -13.99 -14.14 21.12
C TYR A 482 -14.66 -13.95 22.46
N THR A 483 -14.88 -12.71 22.91
CA THR A 483 -15.42 -12.46 24.25
C THR A 483 -16.93 -12.25 24.25
N GLU A 484 -17.50 -11.75 23.16
CA GLU A 484 -18.93 -11.46 23.08
C GLU A 484 -19.76 -12.64 22.56
N SER A 485 -20.97 -12.77 23.12
CA SER A 485 -21.99 -13.74 22.72
C SER A 485 -23.06 -13.14 21.80
N SER A 486 -22.91 -11.89 21.36
CA SER A 486 -23.91 -11.13 20.61
C SER A 486 -24.35 -11.80 19.29
N GLY A 487 -23.51 -12.66 18.71
CA GLY A 487 -23.80 -13.49 17.54
C GLY A 487 -24.21 -14.95 17.83
N GLY A 488 -24.37 -15.33 19.10
CA GLY A 488 -24.55 -16.72 19.52
C GLY A 488 -23.23 -17.47 19.76
N GLU A 489 -23.35 -18.75 20.14
CA GLU A 489 -22.22 -19.67 20.22
C GLU A 489 -21.79 -20.12 18.82
N TYR A 490 -20.58 -20.65 18.71
CA TYR A 490 -20.10 -21.24 17.47
C TYR A 490 -20.94 -22.48 17.10
N ASP A 491 -21.21 -22.66 15.80
CA ASP A 491 -21.99 -23.79 15.27
C ASP A 491 -21.30 -24.54 14.11
N PHE A 492 -20.24 -23.96 13.53
CA PHE A 492 -19.41 -24.65 12.54
C PHE A 492 -17.92 -24.31 12.63
N ALA A 493 -17.09 -25.15 12.01
CA ALA A 493 -15.67 -24.89 11.78
C ALA A 493 -15.29 -25.23 10.34
N VAL A 494 -14.38 -24.43 9.76
CA VAL A 494 -13.92 -24.59 8.37
C VAL A 494 -12.49 -25.12 8.36
N LEU A 495 -12.25 -26.16 7.57
CA LEU A 495 -10.95 -26.81 7.36
C LEU A 495 -10.56 -26.76 5.87
N PRO A 496 -9.27 -26.69 5.50
CA PRO A 496 -8.10 -26.71 6.39
C PRO A 496 -7.86 -25.35 7.07
N GLY A 497 -6.90 -25.31 8.00
CA GLY A 497 -6.51 -24.10 8.74
C GLY A 497 -6.65 -24.24 10.25
N LEU A 498 -7.57 -25.09 10.69
CA LEU A 498 -7.71 -25.53 12.08
C LEU A 498 -7.30 -27.00 12.23
N ASN A 499 -6.88 -27.41 13.42
CA ASN A 499 -6.59 -28.81 13.72
C ASN A 499 -7.89 -29.54 14.06
N ARG A 500 -8.23 -30.54 13.24
CA ARG A 500 -9.44 -31.36 13.42
C ARG A 500 -9.48 -32.07 14.77
N ASN A 501 -8.35 -32.57 15.26
CA ASN A 501 -8.30 -33.29 16.53
C ASN A 501 -8.57 -32.34 17.70
N ASP A 502 -8.03 -31.12 17.65
CA ASP A 502 -8.26 -30.12 18.70
C ASP A 502 -9.73 -29.67 18.75
N LEU A 503 -10.38 -29.59 17.58
CA LEU A 503 -11.83 -29.34 17.47
C LEU A 503 -12.64 -30.48 18.11
N ILE A 504 -12.34 -31.74 17.79
CA ILE A 504 -13.04 -32.90 18.35
C ILE A 504 -12.80 -33.02 19.86
N VAL A 505 -11.58 -32.79 20.33
CA VAL A 505 -11.26 -32.80 21.77
C VAL A 505 -12.02 -31.68 22.49
N SER A 506 -12.14 -30.50 21.88
CA SER A 506 -12.81 -29.35 22.51
C SER A 506 -14.34 -29.45 22.49
N PHE A 507 -14.92 -29.97 21.40
CA PHE A 507 -16.36 -29.87 21.14
C PHE A 507 -17.07 -31.25 21.01
N GLY A 508 -16.32 -32.34 20.92
CA GLY A 508 -16.83 -33.67 20.58
C GLY A 508 -17.03 -33.85 19.08
N ASP A 509 -17.50 -35.02 18.68
CA ASP A 509 -17.75 -35.33 17.27
C ASP A 509 -18.78 -34.37 16.65
N PRO A 510 -18.53 -33.85 15.43
CA PRO A 510 -19.49 -33.03 14.73
C PRO A 510 -20.71 -33.87 14.35
N LYS A 511 -21.89 -33.27 14.41
CA LYS A 511 -23.15 -33.93 13.99
C LYS A 511 -23.14 -34.26 12.51
N THR A 512 -22.63 -33.32 11.71
CA THR A 512 -22.57 -33.45 10.26
C THR A 512 -21.27 -32.86 9.75
N LYS A 513 -20.76 -33.49 8.70
CA LYS A 513 -19.64 -32.99 7.91
C LYS A 513 -20.16 -32.76 6.49
N ILE A 514 -19.93 -31.57 5.96
CA ILE A 514 -20.18 -31.24 4.55
C ILE A 514 -18.90 -30.72 3.91
N THR A 515 -18.90 -30.57 2.59
CA THR A 515 -17.76 -30.03 1.84
C THR A 515 -18.21 -28.84 1.00
N CYS A 516 -17.47 -27.72 1.08
CA CYS A 516 -17.67 -26.50 0.31
C CYS A 516 -16.34 -26.04 -0.32
N ASP A 517 -16.26 -25.92 -1.65
CA ASP A 517 -15.04 -25.52 -2.39
C ASP A 517 -13.74 -26.16 -1.86
N LYS A 518 -13.73 -27.50 -1.75
CA LYS A 518 -12.61 -28.30 -1.22
C LYS A 518 -12.31 -28.12 0.27
N ASN A 519 -13.11 -27.34 0.99
CA ASN A 519 -13.03 -27.18 2.44
C ASN A 519 -14.01 -28.11 3.13
N ASP A 520 -13.56 -28.76 4.20
CA ASP A 520 -14.42 -29.55 5.07
C ASP A 520 -15.07 -28.64 6.12
N ILE A 521 -16.39 -28.70 6.22
CA ILE A 521 -17.16 -27.93 7.19
C ILE A 521 -17.69 -28.89 8.24
N LEU A 522 -17.23 -28.71 9.47
CA LEU A 522 -17.70 -29.47 10.62
C LEU A 522 -18.84 -28.70 11.27
N ILE A 523 -19.99 -29.34 11.46
CA ILE A 523 -21.20 -28.70 11.99
C ILE A 523 -21.61 -29.39 13.29
N TRP A 524 -21.82 -28.60 14.33
CA TRP A 524 -22.34 -29.05 15.62
C TRP A 524 -23.77 -28.56 15.82
N ASP A 525 -24.55 -29.28 16.63
CA ASP A 525 -25.88 -28.81 17.02
C ASP A 525 -25.89 -28.21 18.42
N LYS A 526 -27.09 -27.82 18.86
CA LYS A 526 -27.33 -27.18 20.16
C LYS A 526 -26.83 -27.99 21.35
N THR A 527 -26.63 -29.31 21.23
CA THR A 527 -26.08 -30.13 22.32
C THR A 527 -24.64 -29.76 22.67
N SER A 528 -23.91 -29.14 21.74
CA SER A 528 -22.53 -28.67 21.94
C SER A 528 -22.44 -27.24 22.47
N ALA A 529 -23.57 -26.53 22.63
CA ALA A 529 -23.59 -25.12 23.04
C ALA A 529 -22.89 -24.87 24.39
N GLU A 530 -23.04 -25.78 25.35
CA GLU A 530 -22.38 -25.67 26.65
C GLU A 530 -20.85 -25.80 26.55
N LYS A 531 -20.36 -26.65 25.63
CA LYS A 531 -18.93 -26.80 25.36
C LYS A 531 -18.37 -25.54 24.70
N PHE A 532 -19.10 -24.95 23.76
CA PHE A 532 -18.73 -23.66 23.16
C PHE A 532 -18.72 -22.52 24.17
N SER A 533 -19.70 -22.45 25.07
CA SER A 533 -19.71 -21.44 26.14
C SER A 533 -18.50 -21.59 27.07
N ARG A 534 -18.19 -22.82 27.51
CA ARG A 534 -16.98 -23.11 28.31
C ARG A 534 -15.69 -22.78 27.57
N PHE A 535 -15.63 -23.09 26.28
CA PHE A 535 -14.51 -22.74 25.42
C PHE A 535 -14.33 -21.22 25.36
N ARG A 536 -15.42 -20.46 25.16
CA ARG A 536 -15.39 -18.99 25.14
C ARG A 536 -14.89 -18.44 26.46
N GLU A 537 -15.40 -18.91 27.59
CA GLU A 537 -14.92 -18.49 28.91
C GLU A 537 -13.42 -18.74 29.09
N ARG A 538 -12.92 -19.89 28.62
CA ARG A 538 -11.49 -20.19 28.60
C ARG A 538 -10.72 -19.18 27.74
N LYS A 539 -11.20 -18.86 26.54
CA LYS A 539 -10.56 -17.89 25.64
C LYS A 539 -10.57 -16.48 26.19
N THR A 540 -11.65 -16.07 26.85
CA THR A 540 -11.69 -14.80 27.59
C THR A 540 -10.59 -14.75 28.67
N ARG A 541 -10.39 -15.83 29.43
CA ARG A 541 -9.31 -15.89 30.44
C ARG A 541 -7.91 -15.88 29.81
N GLU A 542 -7.71 -16.55 28.68
CA GLU A 542 -6.45 -16.51 27.93
C GLU A 542 -6.14 -15.08 27.46
N ILE A 543 -7.13 -14.39 26.88
CA ILE A 543 -7.01 -12.99 26.44
C ILE A 543 -6.71 -12.07 27.63
N ASP A 544 -7.38 -12.27 28.77
CA ASP A 544 -7.12 -11.51 29.99
C ASP A 544 -5.70 -11.70 30.51
N LEU A 545 -5.22 -12.94 30.51
CA LEU A 545 -3.85 -13.27 30.91
C LEU A 545 -2.86 -12.61 29.95
N TRP A 546 -3.11 -12.70 28.65
CA TRP A 546 -2.30 -12.07 27.62
C TRP A 546 -2.22 -10.54 27.80
N HIS A 547 -3.35 -9.88 28.07
CA HIS A 547 -3.36 -8.45 28.41
C HIS A 547 -2.49 -8.14 29.63
N LYS A 548 -2.62 -8.92 30.71
CA LYS A 548 -1.79 -8.74 31.92
C LYS A 548 -0.30 -8.91 31.63
N LEU A 549 0.08 -9.96 30.90
CA LEU A 549 1.48 -10.26 30.57
C LEU A 549 2.11 -9.20 29.65
N THR A 550 1.30 -8.53 28.84
CA THR A 550 1.74 -7.44 27.95
C THR A 550 1.69 -6.06 28.61
N GLY A 551 1.36 -5.99 29.90
CA GLY A 551 1.23 -4.72 30.64
C GLY A 551 -0.02 -3.92 30.27
N ARG A 552 -0.97 -4.52 29.55
CA ARG A 552 -2.19 -3.89 29.05
C ARG A 552 -3.33 -4.12 30.04
N LYS A 553 -4.06 -3.07 30.40
CA LYS A 553 -5.23 -3.21 31.28
C LYS A 553 -6.41 -3.83 30.51
N ARG A 554 -7.04 -4.85 31.09
CA ARG A 554 -8.33 -5.36 30.63
C ARG A 554 -9.33 -4.20 30.62
N THR A 555 -10.11 -4.13 29.56
CA THR A 555 -11.18 -3.16 29.43
C THR A 555 -12.46 -3.85 29.87
N THR A 556 -13.04 -3.40 30.98
CA THR A 556 -14.46 -3.69 31.23
C THR A 556 -15.28 -3.07 30.09
N PRO A 557 -16.31 -3.78 29.58
CA PRO A 557 -17.20 -3.26 28.55
C PRO A 557 -17.76 -1.88 28.91
#